data_AF-A0A537R309-F1
#
_entry.id   AF-A0A537R309-F1
#
_cell.length_a   1.000
_cell.length_b   1.000
_cell.length_c   1.000
_cell.angle_alpha   90.00
_cell.angle_beta   90.00
_cell.angle_gamma   90.00
#
_symmetry.space_group_name_H-M   'P 1'
#
loop_
_entity.id
_entity.type
_entity.pdbx_description
1 polymer ?
#
loop_
_entity_poly.entity_id
_entity_poly.type
_entity_poly.pdbx_seq_one_letter_code
_entity_poly.pdbx_strand_id
1 'polypeptide(L)'
;MSMPAIERVIPLVGQLPASIREALLRRLRELIGLGLLALSGVAAAALMTWSVQDPSLSHATSRAIRNIVGYPGAIGADLSMQILGLGAIMLILPIAVRGWRMLTHRSFDREVLRLGCWVLCIVIAAGFASCWPHGGAWPLPTGLGGVVGDALVRAPAVVFGPPGFVYRLVLGIILFAALVPTFLIASGTGSRPEEEETPVVADDDAPFGEEDDEDGSVRLGWAFHAVMSTKARLAWLL
;
A
#
# COMPACT_ATOMS: atom_id res chain seq x y z
N MET A 1 18.41 31.65 -20.39
CA MET A 1 19.41 30.87 -21.16
C MET A 1 19.24 29.41 -20.79
N SER A 2 18.36 28.71 -21.50
CA SER A 2 17.98 27.32 -21.23
C SER A 2 18.99 26.38 -21.87
N MET A 3 19.46 25.37 -21.14
CA MET A 3 20.46 24.40 -21.61
C MET A 3 19.82 23.37 -22.56
N PRO A 4 20.16 23.36 -23.86
CA PRO A 4 19.53 22.53 -24.89
C PRO A 4 20.11 21.09 -24.96
N ALA A 5 20.72 20.60 -23.88
CA ALA A 5 21.49 19.34 -23.89
C ALA A 5 20.71 18.13 -23.38
N ILE A 6 19.63 18.31 -22.62
CA ILE A 6 18.89 17.20 -21.99
C ILE A 6 17.85 16.56 -22.93
N GLU A 7 17.41 17.25 -24.00
CA GLU A 7 16.44 16.71 -24.97
C GLU A 7 17.02 15.68 -25.95
N ARG A 8 18.34 15.47 -25.98
CA ARG A 8 18.99 14.63 -27.01
C ARG A 8 19.06 13.13 -26.73
N VAL A 9 18.59 12.66 -25.57
CA VAL A 9 18.75 11.23 -25.18
C VAL A 9 17.50 10.38 -25.47
N ILE A 10 16.34 11.00 -25.78
CA ILE A 10 15.09 10.29 -26.11
C ILE A 10 14.58 10.48 -27.57
N PRO A 11 15.41 10.55 -28.65
CA PRO A 11 14.85 10.56 -30.02
C PRO A 11 14.63 9.15 -30.61
N LEU A 12 15.17 8.09 -30.00
CA LEU A 12 15.11 6.73 -30.58
C LEU A 12 13.77 6.01 -30.36
N VAL A 13 13.06 6.30 -29.26
CA VAL A 13 11.78 5.63 -28.95
C VAL A 13 10.63 6.15 -29.83
N GLY A 14 10.71 7.41 -30.29
CA GLY A 14 9.73 7.99 -31.21
C GLY A 14 9.80 7.42 -32.63
N GLN A 15 10.91 6.78 -33.01
CA GLN A 15 11.13 6.23 -34.35
C GLN A 15 10.71 4.75 -34.49
N LEU A 16 10.32 4.09 -33.40
CA LEU A 16 9.89 2.69 -33.41
C LEU A 16 8.39 2.58 -33.78
N PRO A 17 8.00 1.57 -34.58
CA PRO A 17 6.60 1.22 -34.80
C PRO A 17 5.85 1.05 -33.47
N ALA A 18 4.60 1.51 -33.40
CA ALA A 18 3.77 1.47 -32.17
C ALA A 18 3.70 0.04 -31.58
N SER A 19 3.60 -0.98 -32.43
CA SER A 19 3.59 -2.40 -32.05
C SER A 19 4.85 -2.85 -31.32
N ILE A 20 6.03 -2.39 -31.74
CA ILE A 20 7.31 -2.70 -31.09
C ILE A 20 7.42 -1.97 -29.75
N ARG A 21 6.99 -0.70 -29.70
CA ARG A 21 6.96 0.09 -28.46
C ARG A 21 6.05 -0.56 -27.41
N GLU A 22 4.84 -0.97 -27.79
CA GLU A 22 3.90 -1.66 -26.89
C GLU A 22 4.44 -3.00 -26.41
N ALA A 23 5.07 -3.79 -27.29
CA ALA A 23 5.72 -5.04 -26.92
C ALA A 23 6.87 -4.81 -25.92
N LEU A 24 7.70 -3.79 -26.13
CA LEU A 24 8.79 -3.42 -25.22
C LEU A 24 8.27 -2.95 -23.86
N LEU A 25 7.25 -2.08 -23.84
CA LEU A 25 6.64 -1.61 -22.59
C LEU A 25 6.02 -2.78 -21.80
N ARG A 26 5.41 -3.75 -22.49
CA ARG A 26 4.88 -4.97 -21.87
C ARG A 26 5.98 -5.81 -21.22
N ARG A 27 7.09 -6.06 -21.93
CA ARG A 27 8.25 -6.80 -21.41
C ARG A 27 8.93 -6.08 -20.25
N LEU A 28 9.05 -4.75 -20.33
CA LEU A 28 9.61 -3.95 -19.24
C LEU A 28 8.74 -4.04 -17.98
N ARG A 29 7.41 -3.96 -18.13
CA ARG A 29 6.46 -4.15 -17.02
C ARG A 29 6.59 -5.55 -16.40
N GLU A 30 6.70 -6.59 -17.22
CA GLU A 30 6.94 -7.97 -16.74
C GLU A 30 8.26 -8.07 -15.94
N LEU A 31 9.35 -7.49 -16.46
CA LEU A 31 10.66 -7.50 -15.80
C LEU A 31 10.64 -6.74 -14.47
N ILE A 32 9.98 -5.57 -14.41
CA ILE A 32 9.78 -4.84 -13.15
C ILE A 32 8.96 -5.69 -12.19
N GLY A 33 7.91 -6.35 -12.67
CA GLY A 33 7.08 -7.25 -11.87
C GLY A 33 7.87 -8.41 -11.25
N LEU A 34 8.73 -9.06 -12.04
CA LEU A 34 9.66 -10.09 -11.57
C LEU A 34 10.65 -9.53 -10.55
N GLY A 35 11.19 -8.34 -10.78
CA GLY A 35 12.08 -7.67 -9.84
C GLY A 35 11.42 -7.42 -8.49
N LEU A 36 10.16 -6.94 -8.48
CA LEU A 36 9.38 -6.73 -7.26
C LEU A 36 9.10 -8.03 -6.51
N LEU A 37 8.79 -9.12 -7.22
CA LEU A 37 8.59 -10.43 -6.61
C LEU A 37 9.88 -11.00 -6.02
N ALA A 38 11.00 -10.89 -6.74
CA ALA A 38 12.31 -11.31 -6.25
C ALA A 38 12.71 -10.52 -4.99
N LEU A 39 12.53 -9.18 -5.02
CA LEU A 39 12.78 -8.31 -3.87
C LEU A 39 11.91 -8.70 -2.67
N SER A 40 10.62 -8.97 -2.91
CA SER A 40 9.69 -9.43 -1.87
C SER A 40 10.11 -10.78 -1.29
N GLY A 41 10.58 -11.70 -2.13
CA GLY A 41 11.10 -13.00 -1.70
C GLY A 41 12.35 -12.87 -0.84
N VAL A 42 13.29 -12.00 -1.21
CA VAL A 42 14.49 -11.71 -0.40
C VAL A 42 14.10 -11.06 0.93
N ALA A 43 13.20 -10.08 0.93
CA ALA A 43 12.71 -9.47 2.17
C ALA A 43 11.98 -10.47 3.07
N ALA A 44 11.20 -11.38 2.50
CA ALA A 44 10.49 -12.43 3.25
C ALA A 44 11.47 -13.44 3.84
N ALA A 45 12.49 -13.85 3.08
CA ALA A 45 13.59 -14.68 3.54
C ALA A 45 14.35 -14.02 4.72
N ALA A 46 14.62 -12.70 4.61
CA ALA A 46 15.25 -11.94 5.68
C ALA A 46 14.39 -11.91 6.96
N LEU A 47 13.09 -11.65 6.86
CA LEU A 47 12.18 -11.66 8.01
C LEU A 47 12.00 -13.06 8.61
N MET A 48 11.86 -14.09 7.77
CA MET A 48 11.65 -15.47 8.22
C MET A 48 12.87 -16.04 8.95
N THR A 49 14.07 -15.64 8.52
CA THR A 49 15.34 -16.06 9.14
C THR A 49 15.86 -15.06 10.18
N TRP A 50 15.01 -14.11 10.60
CA TRP A 50 15.36 -13.15 11.63
C TRP A 50 15.72 -13.83 12.95
N SER A 51 16.74 -13.31 13.63
CA SER A 51 17.13 -13.72 14.96
C SER A 51 17.53 -12.52 15.80
N VAL A 52 17.01 -12.44 17.03
CA VAL A 52 17.41 -11.41 18.01
C VAL A 52 18.90 -11.43 18.34
N GLN A 53 19.59 -12.55 18.06
CA GLN A 53 21.00 -12.75 18.38
C GLN A 53 21.93 -12.31 17.24
N ASP A 54 21.40 -12.00 16.06
CA ASP A 54 22.19 -11.53 14.93
C ASP A 54 22.78 -10.14 15.21
N PRO A 55 23.92 -9.79 14.61
CA PRO A 55 24.47 -8.44 14.70
C PRO A 55 23.57 -7.46 13.93
N SER A 56 23.08 -6.44 14.63
CA SER A 56 22.22 -5.39 14.08
C SER A 56 22.57 -4.02 14.68
N LEU A 57 21.88 -2.96 14.23
CA LEU A 57 22.05 -1.61 14.79
C LEU A 57 21.65 -1.55 16.27
N SER A 58 20.68 -2.37 16.69
CA SER A 58 20.19 -2.43 18.07
C SER A 58 20.94 -3.46 18.92
N HIS A 59 21.69 -4.37 18.29
CA HIS A 59 22.41 -5.45 18.96
C HIS A 59 23.82 -5.63 18.36
N ALA A 60 24.78 -4.87 18.89
CA ALA A 60 26.18 -4.94 18.46
C ALA A 60 26.88 -6.18 19.07
N THR A 61 27.06 -7.21 18.24
CA THR A 61 27.76 -8.45 18.63
C THR A 61 28.73 -8.90 17.53
N SER A 62 29.75 -9.68 17.89
CA SER A 62 30.71 -10.30 16.96
C SER A 62 30.31 -11.71 16.54
N ARG A 63 29.07 -12.14 16.84
CA ARG A 63 28.55 -13.46 16.47
C ARG A 63 28.33 -13.58 14.97
N ALA A 64 28.38 -14.82 14.47
CA ALA A 64 28.05 -15.14 13.09
C ALA A 64 26.58 -14.81 12.80
N ILE A 65 26.34 -14.21 11.63
CA ILE A 65 25.00 -13.85 11.15
C ILE A 65 24.25 -15.13 10.74
N ARG A 66 23.05 -15.33 11.28
CA ARG A 66 22.16 -16.46 10.93
C ARG A 66 21.21 -16.12 9.78
N ASN A 67 20.92 -14.84 9.57
CA ASN A 67 20.11 -14.37 8.46
C ASN A 67 20.71 -14.79 7.10
N ILE A 68 19.92 -15.46 6.26
CA ILE A 68 20.41 -16.00 4.98
C ILE A 68 20.68 -14.93 3.92
N VAL A 69 20.10 -13.73 4.09
CA VAL A 69 20.39 -12.56 3.23
C VAL A 69 21.68 -11.87 3.68
N GLY A 70 22.23 -12.25 4.84
CA GLY A 70 23.43 -11.68 5.43
C GLY A 70 23.16 -10.42 6.24
N TYR A 71 24.19 -9.61 6.41
CA TYR A 71 24.17 -8.43 7.27
C TYR A 71 23.06 -7.40 6.97
N PRO A 72 22.81 -6.99 5.70
CA PRO A 72 21.72 -6.04 5.42
C PRO A 72 20.33 -6.63 5.72
N GLY A 73 20.16 -7.94 5.52
CA GLY A 73 18.93 -8.64 5.88
C GLY A 73 18.70 -8.68 7.38
N ALA A 74 19.75 -8.96 8.16
CA ALA A 74 19.70 -8.96 9.62
C ALA A 74 19.29 -7.58 10.17
N ILE A 75 19.91 -6.50 9.70
CA ILE A 75 19.55 -5.13 10.10
C ILE A 75 18.11 -4.79 9.71
N GLY A 76 17.74 -5.04 8.45
CA GLY A 76 16.42 -4.68 7.94
C GLY A 76 15.30 -5.45 8.66
N ALA A 77 15.51 -6.74 8.89
CA ALA A 77 14.55 -7.58 9.60
C ALA A 77 14.43 -7.18 11.07
N ASP A 78 15.55 -6.88 11.74
CA ASP A 78 15.56 -6.43 13.13
C ASP A 78 14.83 -5.10 13.33
N LEU A 79 15.13 -4.11 12.48
CA LEU A 79 14.43 -2.82 12.52
C LEU A 79 12.93 -2.98 12.25
N SER A 80 12.56 -3.80 11.27
CA SER A 80 11.16 -4.08 10.95
C SER A 80 10.43 -4.75 12.10
N MET A 81 11.06 -5.74 12.75
CA MET A 81 10.48 -6.44 13.91
C MET A 81 10.37 -5.54 15.14
N GLN A 82 11.31 -4.63 15.37
CA GLN A 82 11.22 -3.67 16.49
C GLN A 82 10.13 -2.62 16.27
N ILE A 83 10.04 -2.05 15.06
CA ILE A 83 9.08 -0.98 14.77
C ILE A 83 7.66 -1.53 14.59
N LEU A 84 7.51 -2.62 13.82
CA LEU A 84 6.22 -3.12 13.35
C LEU A 84 5.86 -4.52 13.88
N GLY A 85 6.83 -5.23 14.45
CA GLY A 85 6.64 -6.63 14.87
C GLY A 85 6.15 -7.52 13.74
N LEU A 86 5.17 -8.37 14.03
CA LEU A 86 4.51 -9.25 13.06
C LEU A 86 3.76 -8.47 11.95
N GLY A 87 3.44 -7.19 12.18
CA GLY A 87 2.89 -6.30 11.16
C GLY A 87 3.86 -6.03 9.99
N ALA A 88 5.17 -6.27 10.18
CA ALA A 88 6.19 -6.11 9.15
C ALA A 88 5.91 -6.90 7.86
N ILE A 89 5.14 -7.99 7.93
CA ILE A 89 4.74 -8.75 6.74
C ILE A 89 3.98 -7.89 5.70
N MET A 90 3.29 -6.84 6.15
CA MET A 90 2.58 -5.91 5.28
C MET A 90 3.50 -4.94 4.53
N LEU A 91 4.80 -4.87 4.86
CA LEU A 91 5.80 -4.24 3.98
C LEU A 91 5.98 -5.04 2.69
N ILE A 92 5.78 -6.37 2.74
CA ILE A 92 6.13 -7.29 1.67
C ILE A 92 4.91 -7.63 0.81
N LEU A 93 3.78 -7.96 1.45
CA LEU A 93 2.63 -8.52 0.73
C LEU A 93 2.10 -7.61 -0.40
N PRO A 94 1.84 -6.30 -0.18
CA PRO A 94 1.35 -5.44 -1.26
C PRO A 94 2.36 -5.25 -2.40
N ILE A 95 3.67 -5.25 -2.10
CA ILE A 95 4.73 -5.21 -3.12
C ILE A 95 4.72 -6.50 -3.96
N ALA A 96 4.62 -7.66 -3.30
CA ALA A 96 4.53 -8.95 -3.97
C ALA A 96 3.30 -9.02 -4.88
N VAL A 97 2.14 -8.57 -4.39
CA VAL A 97 0.91 -8.52 -5.19
C VAL A 97 1.05 -7.54 -6.37
N ARG A 98 1.68 -6.38 -6.17
CA ARG A 98 1.95 -5.44 -7.28
C ARG A 98 2.84 -6.07 -8.35
N GLY A 99 3.90 -6.78 -7.95
CA GLY A 99 4.77 -7.51 -8.87
C GLY A 99 4.04 -8.61 -9.65
N TRP A 100 3.19 -9.37 -8.96
CA TRP A 100 2.32 -10.37 -9.60
C TRP A 100 1.31 -9.77 -10.57
N ARG A 101 0.74 -8.60 -10.24
CA ARG A 101 -0.21 -7.89 -11.11
C ARG A 101 0.46 -7.33 -12.37
N MET A 102 1.72 -6.91 -12.28
CA MET A 102 2.51 -6.51 -13.45
C MET A 102 2.74 -7.68 -14.41
N LEU A 103 3.05 -8.87 -13.88
CA LEU A 103 3.19 -10.11 -14.65
C LEU A 103 1.90 -10.56 -15.34
N THR A 104 0.76 -10.32 -14.69
CA THR A 104 -0.57 -10.70 -15.23
C THR A 104 -1.22 -9.58 -16.04
N HIS A 105 -0.47 -8.53 -16.40
CA HIS A 105 -0.93 -7.39 -17.20
C HIS A 105 -2.19 -6.71 -16.67
N ARG A 106 -2.39 -6.69 -15.35
CA ARG A 106 -3.52 -5.99 -14.72
C ARG A 106 -3.24 -4.48 -14.71
N SER A 107 -4.28 -3.66 -14.85
CA SER A 107 -4.16 -2.20 -14.86
C SER A 107 -3.80 -1.63 -13.48
N PHE A 108 -3.08 -0.52 -13.48
CA PHE A 108 -2.78 0.29 -12.31
C PHE A 108 -3.57 1.59 -12.42
N ASP A 109 -4.36 1.89 -11.40
CA ASP A 109 -5.15 3.12 -11.30
C ASP A 109 -5.11 3.58 -9.83
N ARG A 110 -5.24 4.87 -9.56
CA ARG A 110 -5.27 5.49 -8.21
C ARG A 110 -4.05 5.17 -7.36
N GLU A 111 -2.84 5.31 -7.90
CA GLU A 111 -1.61 4.93 -7.21
C GLU A 111 -1.44 5.62 -5.84
N VAL A 112 -1.82 6.89 -5.73
CA VAL A 112 -1.75 7.66 -4.46
C VAL A 112 -2.64 7.03 -3.38
N LEU A 113 -3.89 6.68 -3.72
CA LEU A 113 -4.80 6.02 -2.79
C LEU A 113 -4.24 4.67 -2.34
N ARG A 114 -3.67 3.89 -3.26
CA ARG A 114 -3.10 2.57 -2.93
C ARG A 114 -1.87 2.67 -2.05
N LEU A 115 -1.00 3.65 -2.28
CA LEU A 115 0.13 3.94 -1.40
C LEU A 115 -0.35 4.37 -0.01
N GLY A 116 -1.37 5.22 0.08
CA GLY A 116 -2.00 5.57 1.35
C GLY A 116 -2.58 4.37 2.09
N CYS A 117 -3.34 3.52 1.39
CA CYS A 117 -3.87 2.27 1.94
C CYS A 117 -2.78 1.28 2.32
N TRP A 118 -1.64 1.27 1.62
CA TRP A 118 -0.52 0.41 1.96
C TRP A 118 0.12 0.83 3.29
N VAL A 119 0.42 2.12 3.46
CA VAL A 119 0.93 2.66 4.74
C VAL A 119 -0.06 2.39 5.87
N LEU A 120 -1.35 2.65 5.62
CA LEU A 120 -2.39 2.39 6.61
C LEU A 120 -2.48 0.91 7.00
N CYS A 121 -2.39 0.00 6.02
CA CYS A 121 -2.39 -1.44 6.24
C CYS A 121 -1.25 -1.89 7.15
N ILE A 122 -0.04 -1.33 6.97
CA ILE A 122 1.12 -1.62 7.83
C ILE A 122 0.83 -1.25 9.29
N VAL A 123 0.31 -0.04 9.52
CA VAL A 123 -0.01 0.45 10.87
C VAL A 123 -1.12 -0.37 11.51
N ILE A 124 -2.19 -0.67 10.77
CA ILE A 124 -3.32 -1.48 11.26
C ILE A 124 -2.86 -2.90 11.60
N ALA A 125 -2.04 -3.53 10.75
CA ALA A 125 -1.53 -4.88 11.00
C ALA A 125 -0.63 -4.95 12.23
N ALA A 126 0.24 -3.94 12.43
CA ALA A 126 1.03 -3.81 13.65
C ALA A 126 0.11 -3.68 14.89
N GLY A 127 -0.88 -2.77 14.85
CA GLY A 127 -1.84 -2.61 15.94
C GLY A 127 -2.65 -3.88 16.24
N PHE A 128 -3.09 -4.59 15.19
CA PHE A 128 -3.80 -5.85 15.30
C PHE A 128 -2.94 -6.90 16.02
N ALA A 129 -1.67 -7.03 15.63
CA ALA A 129 -0.74 -7.95 16.30
C ALA A 129 -0.58 -7.61 17.79
N SER A 130 -0.41 -6.34 18.15
CA SER A 130 -0.27 -5.89 19.56
C SER A 130 -1.53 -6.07 20.42
N CYS A 131 -2.67 -6.40 19.82
CA CYS A 131 -3.88 -6.76 20.59
C CYS A 131 -3.76 -8.16 21.23
N TRP A 132 -2.89 -9.04 20.70
CA TRP A 132 -2.76 -10.39 21.22
C TRP A 132 -1.70 -10.51 22.32
N PRO A 133 -1.94 -11.33 23.37
CA PRO A 133 -0.91 -11.62 24.36
C PRO A 133 0.24 -12.41 23.73
N HIS A 134 1.45 -12.16 24.21
CA HIS A 134 2.64 -12.95 23.88
C HIS A 134 3.21 -13.61 25.13
N GLY A 135 3.73 -14.82 24.98
CA GLY A 135 4.38 -15.57 26.06
C GLY A 135 5.84 -15.16 26.28
N GLY A 136 6.48 -15.73 27.29
CA GLY A 136 7.90 -15.48 27.61
C GLY A 136 8.91 -15.95 26.55
N ALA A 137 8.46 -16.69 25.52
CA ALA A 137 9.27 -17.04 24.37
C ALA A 137 9.44 -15.87 23.37
N TRP A 138 8.65 -14.80 23.50
CA TRP A 138 8.79 -13.61 22.66
C TRP A 138 10.05 -12.84 23.06
N PRO A 139 11.02 -12.64 22.15
CA PRO A 139 12.35 -12.17 22.51
C PRO A 139 12.46 -10.64 22.59
N LEU A 140 11.46 -9.89 22.11
CA LEU A 140 11.49 -8.43 22.10
C LEU A 140 10.80 -7.85 23.35
N PRO A 141 11.26 -6.68 23.84
CA PRO A 141 10.60 -5.97 24.94
C PRO A 141 9.26 -5.34 24.52
N THR A 142 9.04 -5.17 23.22
CA THR A 142 7.79 -4.71 22.62
C THR A 142 6.80 -5.86 22.44
N GLY A 143 5.51 -5.53 22.34
CA GLY A 143 4.48 -6.48 21.94
C GLY A 143 4.66 -7.00 20.51
N LEU A 144 3.74 -7.88 20.11
CA LEU A 144 3.77 -8.54 18.79
C LEU A 144 3.67 -7.55 17.61
N GLY A 145 3.16 -6.34 17.82
CA GLY A 145 3.08 -5.28 16.81
C GLY A 145 4.23 -4.28 16.84
N GLY A 146 5.28 -4.55 17.59
CA GLY A 146 6.40 -3.61 17.76
C GLY A 146 5.98 -2.30 18.42
N VAL A 147 6.85 -1.30 18.33
CA VAL A 147 6.61 0.04 18.91
C VAL A 147 5.33 0.69 18.37
N VAL A 148 5.09 0.59 17.05
CA VAL A 148 3.93 1.23 16.41
C VAL A 148 2.62 0.59 16.86
N GLY A 149 2.56 -0.75 16.89
CA GLY A 149 1.38 -1.46 17.36
C GLY A 149 1.10 -1.21 18.83
N ASP A 150 2.14 -1.23 19.67
CA ASP A 150 2.00 -0.95 21.10
C ASP A 150 1.54 0.48 21.37
N ALA A 151 2.03 1.46 20.59
CA ALA A 151 1.56 2.83 20.67
C ALA A 151 0.06 2.93 20.31
N LEU A 152 -0.38 2.23 19.26
CA LEU A 152 -1.78 2.24 18.83
C LEU A 152 -2.72 1.63 19.89
N VAL A 153 -2.31 0.53 20.52
CA VAL A 153 -3.10 -0.12 21.58
C VAL A 153 -3.08 0.69 22.89
N ARG A 154 -1.99 1.40 23.19
CA ARG A 154 -1.87 2.20 24.42
C ARG A 154 -2.50 3.58 24.31
N ALA A 155 -2.58 4.19 23.13
CA ALA A 155 -3.09 5.56 22.98
C ALA A 155 -4.51 5.75 23.55
N PRO A 156 -5.50 4.88 23.28
CA PRO A 156 -6.83 5.03 23.89
C PRO A 156 -6.82 4.66 25.38
N ALA A 157 -5.92 3.79 25.84
CA ALA A 157 -5.78 3.42 27.25
C ALA A 157 -5.36 4.59 28.15
N VAL A 158 -4.75 5.64 27.59
CA VAL A 158 -4.45 6.88 28.32
C VAL A 158 -5.73 7.56 28.82
N VAL A 159 -6.84 7.43 28.07
CA VAL A 159 -8.14 8.05 28.39
C VAL A 159 -9.04 7.08 29.16
N PHE A 160 -9.04 5.80 28.80
CA PHE A 160 -9.99 4.81 29.33
C PHE A 160 -9.43 3.90 30.44
N GLY A 161 -8.15 4.07 30.81
CA GLY A 161 -7.45 3.21 31.77
C GLY A 161 -6.77 1.99 31.11
N PRO A 162 -6.08 1.15 31.91
CA PRO A 162 -5.25 0.07 31.38
C PRO A 162 -6.00 -0.88 30.44
N PRO A 163 -5.38 -1.30 29.31
CA PRO A 163 -6.06 -2.12 28.31
C PRO A 163 -6.27 -3.55 28.82
N GLY A 164 -7.49 -3.83 29.28
CA GLY A 164 -7.91 -5.19 29.66
C GLY A 164 -8.11 -6.11 28.46
N PHE A 165 -8.44 -7.39 28.73
CA PHE A 165 -8.66 -8.40 27.69
C PHE A 165 -9.78 -8.01 26.71
N VAL A 166 -10.93 -7.55 27.23
CA VAL A 166 -12.09 -7.17 26.40
C VAL A 166 -11.73 -6.01 25.47
N TYR A 167 -11.01 -5.00 25.98
CA TYR A 167 -10.54 -3.87 25.18
C TYR A 167 -9.69 -4.32 23.99
N ARG A 168 -8.69 -5.17 24.25
CA ARG A 168 -7.80 -5.72 23.22
C ARG A 168 -8.55 -6.56 22.20
N LEU A 169 -9.51 -7.36 22.64
CA LEU A 169 -10.33 -8.19 21.74
C LEU A 169 -11.18 -7.32 20.81
N VAL A 170 -11.90 -6.32 21.35
CA VAL A 170 -12.75 -5.42 20.57
C VAL A 170 -11.90 -4.59 19.60
N LEU A 171 -10.80 -4.01 20.07
CA LEU A 171 -9.87 -3.27 19.21
C LEU A 171 -9.30 -4.16 18.10
N GLY A 172 -8.89 -5.39 18.44
CA GLY A 172 -8.39 -6.36 17.48
C GLY A 172 -9.41 -6.68 16.38
N ILE A 173 -10.68 -6.88 16.73
CA ILE A 173 -11.76 -7.11 15.76
C ILE A 173 -11.94 -5.90 14.84
N ILE A 174 -11.95 -4.68 15.40
CA ILE A 174 -12.08 -3.44 14.62
C ILE A 174 -10.90 -3.27 13.66
N LEU A 175 -9.68 -3.46 14.15
CA LEU A 175 -8.47 -3.37 13.34
C LEU A 175 -8.45 -4.44 12.25
N PHE A 176 -8.85 -5.68 12.54
CA PHE A 176 -8.95 -6.73 11.54
C PHE A 176 -10.00 -6.40 10.47
N ALA A 177 -11.17 -5.90 10.87
CA ALA A 177 -12.22 -5.48 9.96
C ALA A 177 -11.76 -4.32 9.05
N ALA A 178 -10.89 -3.43 9.54
CA ALA A 178 -10.28 -2.36 8.75
C ALA A 178 -9.09 -2.83 7.88
N LEU A 179 -8.35 -3.85 8.34
CA LEU A 179 -7.18 -4.40 7.66
C LEU A 179 -7.57 -5.02 6.31
N VAL A 180 -8.65 -5.79 6.29
CA VAL A 180 -9.10 -6.49 5.08
C VAL A 180 -9.36 -5.53 3.91
N PRO A 181 -10.25 -4.52 4.00
CA PRO A 181 -10.53 -3.62 2.89
C PRO A 181 -9.31 -2.77 2.51
N THR A 182 -8.53 -2.29 3.49
CA THR A 182 -7.32 -1.49 3.20
C THR A 182 -6.27 -2.31 2.46
N PHE A 183 -6.06 -3.57 2.85
CA PHE A 183 -5.17 -4.50 2.16
C PHE A 183 -5.65 -4.81 0.72
N LEU A 184 -6.96 -5.03 0.54
CA LEU A 184 -7.53 -5.29 -0.79
C LEU A 184 -7.34 -4.08 -1.72
N ILE A 185 -7.60 -2.86 -1.23
CA ILE A 185 -7.39 -1.62 -2.00
C ILE A 185 -5.91 -1.41 -2.33
N ALA A 186 -5.01 -1.64 -1.36
CA ALA A 186 -3.56 -1.53 -1.55
C ALA A 186 -3.03 -2.55 -2.59
N SER A 187 -3.49 -3.80 -2.51
CA SER A 187 -3.19 -4.89 -3.46
C SER A 187 -3.76 -4.64 -4.86
N GLY A 188 -4.88 -3.95 -4.86
CA GLY A 188 -5.46 -3.28 -6.00
C GLY A 188 -6.66 -3.95 -6.65
N THR A 189 -7.51 -4.51 -5.80
CA THR A 189 -8.89 -4.81 -6.15
C THR A 189 -9.60 -3.55 -6.66
N GLY A 190 -10.43 -3.69 -7.69
CA GLY A 190 -11.20 -2.59 -8.27
C GLY A 190 -10.42 -1.66 -9.21
N SER A 191 -9.21 -2.04 -9.65
CA SER A 191 -8.51 -1.33 -10.73
C SER A 191 -9.32 -1.41 -12.03
N ARG A 192 -9.67 -0.25 -12.60
CA ARG A 192 -10.19 -0.16 -13.97
C ARG A 192 -9.03 0.08 -14.94
N PRO A 193 -9.14 -0.33 -16.21
CA PRO A 193 -8.26 0.21 -17.24
C PRO A 193 -8.41 1.73 -17.21
N GLU A 194 -7.30 2.45 -17.24
CA GLU A 194 -7.33 3.87 -17.53
C GLU A 194 -7.93 3.98 -18.94
N GLU A 195 -9.13 4.56 -19.05
CA GLU A 195 -9.67 4.93 -20.35
C GLU A 195 -8.66 5.93 -20.90
N GLU A 196 -7.99 5.59 -22.00
CA GLU A 196 -7.18 6.56 -22.73
C GLU A 196 -8.12 7.72 -23.03
N GLU A 197 -7.95 8.85 -22.33
CA GLU A 197 -8.48 10.13 -22.77
C GLU A 197 -7.88 10.33 -24.16
N THR A 198 -8.62 9.92 -25.20
CA THR A 198 -8.31 10.32 -26.56
C THR A 198 -8.16 11.83 -26.50
N PRO A 199 -7.00 12.40 -26.84
CA PRO A 199 -6.89 13.83 -26.97
C PRO A 199 -7.97 14.18 -27.99
N VAL A 200 -9.03 14.87 -27.54
CA VAL A 200 -9.95 15.50 -28.45
C VAL A 200 -9.03 16.44 -29.21
N VAL A 201 -8.68 16.05 -30.44
CA VAL A 201 -8.05 16.96 -31.38
C VAL A 201 -9.07 18.08 -31.46
N ALA A 202 -8.77 19.20 -30.82
CA ALA A 202 -9.54 20.41 -31.00
C ALA A 202 -9.44 20.70 -32.50
N ASP A 203 -10.49 20.33 -33.22
CA ASP A 203 -10.69 20.75 -34.58
C ASP A 203 -10.83 22.27 -34.48
N ASP A 204 -9.79 23.00 -34.87
CA ASP A 204 -9.62 24.45 -34.67
C ASP A 204 -10.59 25.28 -35.54
N ASP A 205 -11.68 24.66 -36.02
CA ASP A 205 -12.68 25.20 -36.94
C ASP A 205 -14.12 25.19 -36.35
N ALA A 206 -14.30 24.98 -35.04
CA ALA A 206 -15.60 25.15 -34.41
C ALA A 206 -15.92 26.65 -34.19
N PRO A 207 -17.02 27.21 -34.73
CA PRO A 207 -17.38 28.59 -34.48
C PRO A 207 -17.76 28.78 -33.01
N PHE A 208 -17.22 29.83 -32.38
CA PHE A 208 -17.55 30.26 -31.03
C PHE A 208 -19.07 30.18 -30.76
N GLY A 209 -19.47 29.18 -29.98
CA GLY A 209 -20.85 28.92 -29.60
C GLY A 209 -20.89 28.37 -28.18
N GLU A 210 -21.22 29.27 -27.26
CA GLU A 210 -21.80 29.07 -25.92
C GLU A 210 -21.06 28.13 -24.94
N GLU A 211 -20.48 28.74 -23.90
CA GLU A 211 -19.96 28.10 -22.69
C GLU A 211 -21.12 27.44 -21.92
N ASP A 212 -21.34 26.15 -22.11
CA ASP A 212 -22.20 25.35 -21.22
C ASP A 212 -21.35 24.68 -20.12
N ASP A 213 -21.33 25.33 -18.95
CA ASP A 213 -20.87 24.80 -17.66
C ASP A 213 -21.77 23.64 -17.18
N GLU A 214 -21.74 22.48 -17.85
CA GLU A 214 -22.65 21.35 -17.56
C GLU A 214 -22.05 20.14 -16.80
N ASP A 215 -20.76 20.12 -16.47
CA ASP A 215 -20.15 18.96 -15.79
C ASP A 215 -20.19 19.01 -14.24
N GLY A 216 -20.36 20.21 -13.66
CA GLY A 216 -20.49 20.40 -12.21
C GLY A 216 -21.88 20.09 -11.66
N SER A 217 -22.92 20.28 -12.49
CA SER A 217 -24.33 20.16 -12.11
C SER A 217 -24.79 18.71 -11.96
N VAL A 218 -24.21 17.79 -12.74
CA VAL A 218 -24.56 16.36 -12.73
C VAL A 218 -24.19 15.69 -11.40
N ARG A 219 -23.02 16.02 -10.83
CA ARG A 219 -22.58 15.42 -9.55
C ARG A 219 -23.41 15.93 -8.36
N LEU A 220 -23.87 17.19 -8.40
CA LEU A 220 -24.78 17.74 -7.39
C LEU A 220 -26.19 17.13 -7.53
N GLY A 221 -26.67 16.92 -8.75
CA GLY A 221 -27.97 16.29 -9.02
C GLY A 221 -28.07 14.88 -8.44
N TRP A 222 -27.03 14.06 -8.60
CA TRP A 222 -26.98 12.70 -8.03
C TRP A 222 -26.95 12.70 -6.49
N ALA A 223 -26.20 13.61 -5.87
CA ALA A 223 -26.16 13.75 -4.41
C ALA A 223 -27.52 14.19 -3.85
N PHE A 224 -28.17 15.15 -4.52
CA PHE A 224 -29.50 15.62 -4.14
C PHE A 224 -30.55 14.50 -4.28
N HIS A 225 -30.52 13.73 -5.37
CA HIS A 225 -31.40 12.59 -5.57
C HIS A 225 -31.20 11.47 -4.54
N ALA A 226 -29.96 11.21 -4.12
CA ALA A 226 -29.66 10.22 -3.08
C ALA A 226 -30.21 10.65 -1.71
N VAL A 227 -30.07 11.93 -1.35
CA VAL A 227 -30.61 12.49 -0.10
C VAL A 227 -32.13 12.45 -0.08
N MET A 228 -32.77 12.85 -1.18
CA MET A 228 -34.24 12.83 -1.29
C MET A 228 -34.82 11.40 -1.27
N SER A 229 -34.16 10.43 -1.93
CA SER A 229 -34.56 9.01 -1.84
C SER A 229 -34.43 8.44 -0.43
N THR A 230 -33.39 8.84 0.31
CA THR A 230 -33.18 8.39 1.69
C THR A 230 -34.22 8.98 2.64
N LYS A 231 -34.56 10.27 2.47
CA LYS A 231 -35.62 10.95 3.23
C LYS A 231 -37.00 10.34 2.96
N ALA A 232 -37.31 10.01 1.71
CA ALA A 232 -38.59 9.39 1.34
C ALA A 232 -38.76 7.98 1.94
N ARG A 233 -37.67 7.21 2.05
CA ARG A 233 -37.69 5.87 2.67
C ARG A 233 -37.83 5.92 4.19
N LEU A 234 -37.26 6.94 4.83
CA LEU A 234 -37.39 7.13 6.29
C LEU A 234 -38.77 7.67 6.69
N ALA A 235 -39.42 8.47 5.85
CA ALA A 235 -40.78 8.95 6.08
C ALA A 235 -41.86 7.85 6.02
N TRP A 236 -41.53 6.67 5.49
CA TRP A 236 -42.42 5.50 5.46
C TRP A 236 -42.30 4.58 6.69
N LEU A 237 -41.34 4.88 7.58
CA LEU A 237 -41.04 4.10 8.80
C LEU A 237 -41.42 4.85 10.10
N LEU A 238 -42.08 6.01 9.98
CA LEU A 238 -42.69 6.80 11.05
C LEU A 238 -44.18 6.96 10.76
#